data_AF-A0A5C6LIM3-F1
#
_entry.id   AF-A0A5C6LIM3-F1
#
_cell.length_a   1.000
_cell.length_b   1.000
_cell.length_c   1.000
_cell.angle_alpha   90.00
_cell.angle_beta   90.00
_cell.angle_gamma   90.00
#
_symmetry.space_group_name_H-M   'P 1'
#
loop_
_entity.id
_entity.type
_entity.pdbx_description
1 polymer ?
#
loop_
_entity_poly.entity_id
_entity_poly.type
_entity_poly.pdbx_seq_one_letter_code
_entity_poly.pdbx_strand_id
1 'polypeptide(L)'
;MLDGTGYSTGVNTVGADTRFDSCMLSFHDYTWFESSKTTTADWEQPVKSLAYPNRTIVTEFGTVMTDGTNYSGAPGSNVNNTYLQGMTNSLRELGVGCVYWPGLRTGDTYSMFTANGTSLATNNNSGLTRLKYAWGTGTITPPYASFTTGAYYKVINKHSGKALEVYNQLTTNGATIDQWDYWGGNSQQWSFNTAGSNYFSVINRNSVKSLDVNGQSTAAGAAIVQWDYWGGNNQQWQIVDIGFGYYKLLNRNSGFSLDVNGQSTANGGNVIQWNWNSGANQQWQITAL
;
A
#
# COMPACT_ATOMS: atom_id res chain seq x y z
N MET A 1 -5.95 1.85 32.70
CA MET A 1 -5.13 1.89 31.47
C MET A 1 -3.87 2.65 31.82
N LEU A 2 -2.70 2.16 31.41
CA LEU A 2 -1.39 2.71 31.76
C LEU A 2 -0.74 3.28 30.50
N ASP A 3 -0.27 4.52 30.57
CA ASP A 3 0.50 5.11 29.47
C ASP A 3 1.83 4.39 29.29
N GLY A 4 2.29 4.31 28.04
CA GLY A 4 3.67 3.94 27.75
C GLY A 4 4.64 4.94 28.37
N THR A 5 5.93 4.57 28.43
CA THR A 5 6.94 5.54 28.87
C THR A 5 7.09 6.70 27.87
N GLY A 6 7.58 7.85 28.35
CA GLY A 6 7.80 9.03 27.51
C GLY A 6 6.48 9.70 27.11
N TYR A 7 6.28 9.97 25.83
CA TYR A 7 5.02 10.50 25.28
C TYR A 7 3.99 9.39 25.06
N SER A 8 3.93 8.37 25.93
CA SER A 8 3.11 7.17 25.76
C SER A 8 3.49 6.29 24.55
N THR A 9 4.71 6.41 24.03
CA THR A 9 5.20 5.58 22.91
C THR A 9 5.84 4.28 23.39
N GLY A 10 6.43 4.27 24.59
CA GLY A 10 7.18 3.11 25.13
C GLY A 10 6.32 2.06 25.83
N VAL A 11 5.34 1.52 25.11
CA VAL A 11 4.35 0.59 25.67
C VAL A 11 4.95 -0.78 25.99
N ASN A 12 5.91 -1.26 25.20
CA ASN A 12 6.54 -2.57 25.42
C ASN A 12 7.29 -2.63 26.75
N THR A 13 7.89 -1.52 27.19
CA THR A 13 8.59 -1.42 28.48
C THR A 13 7.63 -1.59 29.64
N VAL A 14 6.50 -0.87 29.63
CA VAL A 14 5.46 -0.98 30.66
C VAL A 14 4.78 -2.34 30.60
N GLY A 15 4.54 -2.85 29.39
CA GLY A 15 3.88 -4.12 29.14
C GLY A 15 4.68 -5.35 29.59
N ALA A 16 6.00 -5.24 29.70
CA ALA A 16 6.88 -6.31 30.17
C ALA A 16 6.93 -6.46 31.71
N ASP A 17 6.41 -5.48 32.45
CA ASP A 17 6.35 -5.57 33.90
C ASP A 17 5.11 -6.37 34.34
N THR A 18 5.37 -7.56 34.89
CA THR A 18 4.33 -8.53 35.25
C THR A 18 3.36 -8.02 36.33
N ARG A 19 3.72 -6.97 37.07
CA ARG A 19 2.81 -6.32 38.03
C ARG A 19 1.60 -5.70 37.32
N PHE A 20 1.70 -5.44 36.02
CA PHE A 20 0.68 -4.76 35.22
C PHE A 20 0.00 -5.69 34.20
N ASP A 21 0.14 -7.01 34.29
CA ASP A 21 -0.40 -7.95 33.29
C ASP A 21 -1.92 -7.83 33.08
N SER A 22 -2.66 -7.42 34.12
CA SER A 22 -4.11 -7.19 34.06
C SER A 22 -4.51 -5.80 33.56
N CYS A 23 -3.56 -4.92 33.25
CA CYS A 23 -3.83 -3.57 32.80
C CYS A 23 -3.91 -3.47 31.27
N MET A 24 -4.77 -2.57 30.77
CA MET A 24 -4.67 -2.07 29.40
C MET A 24 -3.54 -1.05 29.28
N LEU A 25 -2.89 -1.00 28.13
CA LEU A 25 -1.81 -0.09 27.80
C LEU A 25 -2.30 0.98 26.81
N SER A 26 -1.86 2.21 27.01
CA SER A 26 -2.17 3.38 26.18
C SER A 26 -0.95 3.69 25.31
N PHE A 27 -1.16 3.82 24.00
CA PHE A 27 -0.13 4.11 23.00
C PHE A 27 -0.48 5.39 22.25
N HIS A 28 0.48 6.31 22.12
CA HIS A 28 0.33 7.50 21.29
C HIS A 28 1.27 7.43 20.10
N ASP A 29 0.83 7.91 18.94
CA ASP A 29 1.70 8.15 17.78
C ASP A 29 1.25 9.41 17.04
N TYR A 30 2.20 10.16 16.51
CA TYR A 30 1.96 11.38 15.74
C TYR A 30 3.08 11.61 14.71
N THR A 31 2.74 12.28 13.61
CA THR A 31 3.68 12.54 12.51
C THR A 31 4.91 13.34 12.92
N TRP A 32 4.79 14.24 13.91
CA TRP A 32 5.89 15.08 14.38
C TRP A 32 6.82 14.40 15.40
N PHE A 33 6.51 13.17 15.83
CA PHE A 33 7.46 12.41 16.65
C PHE A 33 8.64 11.89 15.82
N GLU A 34 8.44 11.60 14.54
CA GLU A 34 9.44 10.99 13.66
C GLU A 34 9.36 11.54 12.24
N SER A 35 10.20 12.55 11.94
CA SER A 35 10.23 13.21 10.62
C SER A 35 10.86 12.38 9.50
N SER A 36 11.53 11.27 9.85
CA SER A 36 12.19 10.37 8.89
C SER A 36 11.21 9.43 8.17
N LYS A 37 10.02 9.21 8.75
CA LYS A 37 9.00 8.30 8.20
C LYS A 37 8.22 9.00 7.10
N THR A 38 8.20 8.40 5.91
CA THR A 38 7.61 9.04 4.72
C THR A 38 6.61 8.14 4.01
N THR A 39 6.75 6.82 4.14
CA THR A 39 5.93 5.83 3.47
C THR A 39 4.84 5.31 4.40
N THR A 40 3.79 4.72 3.82
CA THR A 40 2.76 4.06 4.61
C THR A 40 3.35 2.94 5.46
N ALA A 41 4.35 2.21 4.94
CA ALA A 41 5.04 1.12 5.65
C ALA A 41 5.80 1.61 6.90
N ASP A 42 6.44 2.77 6.82
CA ASP A 42 7.12 3.38 7.97
C ASP A 42 6.15 3.64 9.12
N TRP A 43 4.92 4.05 8.79
CA TRP A 43 3.86 4.36 9.76
C TRP A 43 3.06 3.14 10.24
N GLU A 44 3.28 1.95 9.66
CA GLU A 44 2.78 0.71 10.25
C GLU A 44 3.63 0.22 11.41
N GLN A 45 4.95 0.45 11.30
CA GLN A 45 5.94 -0.16 12.20
C GLN A 45 5.65 0.11 13.68
N PRO A 46 5.20 1.31 14.11
CA PRO A 46 4.94 1.55 15.53
C PRO A 46 3.94 0.57 16.12
N VAL A 47 2.81 0.36 15.45
CA VAL A 47 1.77 -0.59 15.89
C VAL A 47 2.22 -2.04 15.68
N LYS A 48 2.91 -2.34 14.56
CA LYS A 48 3.44 -3.69 14.29
C LYS A 48 4.53 -4.14 15.25
N SER A 49 5.24 -3.20 15.88
CA SER A 49 6.29 -3.47 16.86
C SER A 49 5.76 -3.68 18.29
N LEU A 50 4.46 -3.55 18.52
CA LEU A 50 3.86 -3.81 19.83
C LEU A 50 4.03 -5.29 20.19
N ALA A 51 4.66 -5.55 21.32
CA ALA A 51 4.81 -6.90 21.88
C ALA A 51 3.51 -7.39 22.55
N TYR A 52 2.60 -6.47 22.87
CA TYR A 52 1.38 -6.73 23.63
C TYR A 52 0.11 -6.18 22.94
N PRO A 53 -0.11 -6.42 21.62
CA PRO A 53 -1.16 -5.76 20.85
C PRO A 53 -2.57 -6.08 21.36
N ASN A 54 -2.77 -7.27 21.93
CA ASN A 54 -4.05 -7.71 22.51
C ASN A 54 -4.48 -6.91 23.75
N ARG A 55 -3.57 -6.17 24.38
CA ARG A 55 -3.82 -5.36 25.57
C ARG A 55 -3.38 -3.90 25.41
N THR A 56 -3.13 -3.46 24.18
CA THR A 56 -2.81 -2.08 23.85
C THR A 56 -3.99 -1.41 23.15
N ILE A 57 -4.24 -0.15 23.48
CA ILE A 57 -5.15 0.75 22.78
C ILE A 57 -4.32 1.94 22.31
N VAL A 58 -4.45 2.30 21.03
CA VAL A 58 -3.90 3.55 20.51
C VAL A 58 -4.86 4.68 20.91
N THR A 59 -4.59 5.26 22.07
CA THR A 59 -5.45 6.24 22.74
C THR A 59 -5.34 7.62 22.10
N GLU A 60 -4.24 7.89 21.39
CA GLU A 60 -4.04 9.12 20.66
C GLU A 60 -3.29 8.89 19.35
N PHE A 61 -3.96 9.18 18.25
CA PHE A 61 -3.35 9.34 16.94
C PHE A 61 -4.23 10.27 16.09
N GLY A 62 -3.62 11.11 15.27
CA GLY A 62 -4.38 12.08 14.48
C GLY A 62 -3.56 12.77 13.41
N THR A 63 -4.25 13.31 12.41
CA THR A 63 -3.66 14.09 11.32
C THR A 63 -4.60 15.20 10.88
N VAL A 64 -4.21 16.05 9.93
CA VAL A 64 -5.04 17.19 9.52
C VAL A 64 -6.31 16.71 8.81
N MET A 65 -7.49 17.14 9.25
CA MET A 65 -8.77 16.76 8.66
C MET A 65 -9.40 17.88 7.82
N THR A 66 -8.83 19.08 7.82
CA THR A 66 -9.39 20.26 7.15
C THR A 66 -8.66 20.66 5.86
N ASP A 67 -7.63 19.93 5.44
CA ASP A 67 -6.79 20.27 4.27
C ASP A 67 -7.26 19.63 2.95
N GLY A 68 -8.35 18.85 2.99
CA GLY A 68 -8.88 18.16 1.82
C GLY A 68 -8.11 16.90 1.41
N THR A 69 -7.14 16.43 2.21
CA THR A 69 -6.40 15.20 1.92
C THR A 69 -7.35 14.01 1.71
N ASN A 70 -7.16 13.28 0.62
CA ASN A 70 -7.90 12.03 0.37
C ASN A 70 -7.17 10.86 1.02
N TYR A 71 -7.60 10.47 2.21
CA TYR A 71 -7.04 9.37 2.99
C TYR A 71 -7.40 7.99 2.47
N SER A 72 -8.47 7.89 1.68
CA SER A 72 -8.81 6.70 0.90
C SER A 72 -8.27 6.80 -0.53
N GLY A 73 -7.35 7.74 -0.78
CA GLY A 73 -6.64 8.00 -2.03
C GLY A 73 -5.35 7.17 -2.16
N ALA A 74 -4.64 7.35 -3.26
CA ALA A 74 -3.35 6.68 -3.46
C ALA A 74 -2.36 7.07 -2.33
N PRO A 75 -1.57 6.09 -1.81
CA PRO A 75 -0.56 6.34 -0.80
C PRO A 75 0.52 7.29 -1.32
N GLY A 76 1.17 8.01 -0.42
CA GLY A 76 2.34 8.84 -0.75
C GLY A 76 2.01 10.21 -1.33
N SER A 77 0.73 10.57 -1.43
CA SER A 77 0.30 11.90 -1.87
C SER A 77 0.79 13.01 -0.94
N ASN A 78 0.87 12.74 0.36
CA ASN A 78 1.56 13.55 1.37
C ASN A 78 1.78 12.71 2.66
N VAL A 79 2.50 13.28 3.64
CA VAL A 79 2.81 12.59 4.91
C VAL A 79 1.57 12.27 5.75
N ASN A 80 0.54 13.13 5.73
CA ASN A 80 -0.71 12.90 6.46
C ASN A 80 -1.44 11.67 5.91
N ASN A 81 -1.49 11.56 4.59
CA ASN A 81 -2.06 10.44 3.87
C ASN A 81 -1.33 9.13 4.20
N THR A 82 0.00 9.09 4.10
CA THR A 82 0.77 7.87 4.43
C THR A 82 0.67 7.50 5.90
N TYR A 83 0.68 8.49 6.78
CA TYR A 83 0.53 8.31 8.22
C TYR A 83 -0.80 7.67 8.60
N LEU A 84 -1.92 8.31 8.25
CA LEU A 84 -3.23 7.80 8.63
C LEU A 84 -3.47 6.42 7.99
N GLN A 85 -2.94 6.20 6.78
CA GLN A 85 -3.01 4.89 6.15
C GLN A 85 -2.23 3.82 6.92
N GLY A 86 -0.97 4.08 7.30
CA GLY A 86 -0.13 3.13 8.02
C GLY A 86 -0.73 2.74 9.37
N MET A 87 -1.16 3.74 10.14
CA MET A 87 -1.81 3.53 11.43
C MET A 87 -3.09 2.70 11.28
N THR A 88 -4.06 3.15 10.49
CA THR A 88 -5.37 2.48 10.41
C THR A 88 -5.31 1.08 9.78
N ASN A 89 -4.33 0.82 8.92
CA ASN A 89 -4.13 -0.53 8.42
C ASN A 89 -3.52 -1.47 9.46
N SER A 90 -2.46 -1.06 10.16
CA SER A 90 -1.81 -1.90 11.18
C SER A 90 -2.73 -2.15 12.38
N LEU A 91 -3.53 -1.14 12.76
CA LEU A 91 -4.61 -1.28 13.73
C LEU A 91 -5.62 -2.36 13.33
N ARG A 92 -6.07 -2.35 12.07
CA ARG A 92 -7.00 -3.36 11.54
C ARG A 92 -6.37 -4.74 11.50
N GLU A 93 -5.13 -4.84 11.02
CA GLU A 93 -4.40 -6.10 10.85
C GLU A 93 -4.19 -6.81 12.20
N LEU A 94 -3.80 -6.06 13.23
CA LEU A 94 -3.50 -6.62 14.56
C LEU A 94 -4.71 -6.62 15.51
N GLY A 95 -5.85 -6.07 15.10
CA GLY A 95 -7.04 -5.96 15.95
C GLY A 95 -6.85 -5.04 17.16
N VAL A 96 -5.97 -4.04 17.06
CA VAL A 96 -5.66 -3.09 18.13
C VAL A 96 -6.75 -2.01 18.17
N GLY A 97 -7.33 -1.76 19.35
CA GLY A 97 -8.32 -0.70 19.56
C GLY A 97 -7.71 0.69 19.39
N CYS A 98 -8.49 1.68 18.94
CA CYS A 98 -7.98 3.04 18.75
C CYS A 98 -9.02 4.14 18.98
N VAL A 99 -8.52 5.32 19.38
CA VAL A 99 -9.27 6.57 19.54
C VAL A 99 -8.57 7.66 18.71
N TYR A 100 -9.31 8.29 17.81
CA TYR A 100 -8.79 9.37 16.97
C TYR A 100 -8.75 10.70 17.74
N TRP A 101 -7.63 11.41 17.68
CA TRP A 101 -7.44 12.70 18.35
C TRP A 101 -7.27 13.87 17.37
N PRO A 102 -8.01 14.98 17.56
CA PRO A 102 -9.24 15.12 18.33
C PRO A 102 -10.44 14.64 17.50
N GLY A 103 -11.42 14.00 18.16
CA GLY A 103 -12.72 13.74 17.54
C GLY A 103 -13.46 15.05 17.22
N LEU A 104 -13.50 15.98 18.19
CA LEU A 104 -14.17 17.27 18.09
C LEU A 104 -13.41 18.31 18.92
N ARG A 105 -12.90 19.37 18.27
CA ARG A 105 -12.30 20.52 18.94
C ARG A 105 -12.44 21.77 18.07
N THR A 106 -13.13 22.78 18.61
CA THR A 106 -13.40 24.03 17.88
C THR A 106 -12.11 24.71 17.45
N GLY A 107 -12.01 25.02 16.15
CA GLY A 107 -10.86 25.71 15.56
C GLY A 107 -9.60 24.83 15.38
N ASP A 108 -9.69 23.53 15.64
CA ASP A 108 -8.56 22.60 15.48
C ASP A 108 -8.62 21.91 14.11
N THR A 109 -7.54 22.03 13.35
CA THR A 109 -7.41 21.46 12.00
C THR A 109 -7.35 19.94 11.99
N TYR A 110 -7.05 19.30 13.12
CA TYR A 110 -7.01 17.83 13.24
C TYR A 110 -8.38 17.22 13.51
N SER A 111 -9.37 18.04 13.91
CA SER A 111 -10.69 17.55 14.33
C SER A 111 -11.39 16.73 13.25
N MET A 112 -11.83 15.51 13.58
CA MET A 112 -12.64 14.70 12.67
C MET A 112 -14.00 15.36 12.38
N PHE A 113 -14.57 16.02 13.39
CA PHE A 113 -15.87 16.67 13.32
C PHE A 113 -15.79 18.16 13.68
N THR A 114 -16.66 18.96 13.05
CA THR A 114 -16.96 20.34 13.46
C THR A 114 -18.37 20.39 14.02
N ALA A 115 -18.54 21.06 15.17
CA ALA A 115 -19.86 21.32 15.73
C ALA A 115 -20.56 22.43 14.93
N ASN A 116 -21.81 22.17 14.53
CA ASN A 116 -22.69 23.14 13.90
C ASN A 116 -24.01 23.20 14.68
N GLY A 117 -24.03 24.06 15.71
CA GLY A 117 -25.11 24.10 16.70
C GLY A 117 -25.22 22.79 17.46
N THR A 118 -26.32 22.06 17.27
CA THR A 118 -26.59 20.75 17.89
C THR A 118 -26.19 19.56 17.01
N SER A 119 -25.61 19.81 15.82
CA SER A 119 -25.21 18.77 14.86
C SER A 119 -23.69 18.71 14.70
N LEU A 120 -23.19 17.58 14.18
CA LEU A 120 -21.78 17.40 13.81
C LEU A 120 -21.64 17.29 12.29
N ALA A 121 -20.76 18.08 11.72
CA ALA A 121 -20.31 17.94 10.33
C ALA A 121 -18.98 17.17 10.30
N THR A 122 -18.84 16.23 9.38
CA THR A 122 -17.57 15.51 9.17
C THR A 122 -16.61 16.39 8.38
N ASN A 123 -15.43 16.66 8.91
CA ASN A 123 -14.42 17.49 8.24
C ASN A 123 -13.77 16.74 7.06
N ASN A 124 -13.56 15.43 7.20
CA ASN A 124 -13.02 14.60 6.12
C ASN A 124 -13.68 13.21 6.05
N ASN A 125 -14.51 13.00 5.03
CA ASN A 125 -15.21 11.73 4.82
C ASN A 125 -14.25 10.55 4.59
N SER A 126 -13.12 10.78 3.90
CA SER A 126 -12.13 9.75 3.63
C SER A 126 -11.33 9.38 4.89
N GLY A 127 -11.06 10.34 5.77
CA GLY A 127 -10.44 10.12 7.08
C GLY A 127 -11.37 9.32 8.00
N LEU A 128 -12.67 9.67 8.06
CA LEU A 128 -13.65 8.89 8.81
C LEU A 128 -13.79 7.45 8.27
N THR A 129 -13.70 7.28 6.94
CA THR A 129 -13.69 5.95 6.31
C THR A 129 -12.48 5.12 6.75
N ARG A 130 -11.27 5.71 6.82
CA ARG A 130 -10.07 5.05 7.38
C ARG A 130 -10.27 4.62 8.83
N LEU A 131 -10.87 5.46 9.65
CA LEU A 131 -11.10 5.15 11.06
C LEU A 131 -12.11 4.00 11.23
N LYS A 132 -13.21 4.01 10.47
CA LYS A 132 -14.17 2.89 10.45
C LYS A 132 -13.54 1.59 9.96
N TYR A 133 -12.64 1.66 9.00
CA TYR A 133 -11.86 0.53 8.54
C TYR A 133 -10.95 -0.04 9.64
N ALA A 134 -10.24 0.81 10.40
CA ALA A 134 -9.45 0.39 11.55
C ALA A 134 -10.30 -0.38 12.57
N TRP A 135 -11.51 0.13 12.87
CA TRP A 135 -12.47 -0.51 13.78
C TRP A 135 -13.14 -1.77 13.21
N GLY A 136 -12.94 -2.10 11.94
CA GLY A 136 -13.61 -3.22 11.29
C GLY A 136 -15.10 -3.02 11.00
N THR A 137 -15.61 -1.79 11.13
CA THR A 137 -17.00 -1.43 10.84
C THR A 137 -17.19 -0.83 9.45
N GLY A 138 -16.08 -0.57 8.74
CA GLY A 138 -16.06 -0.12 7.36
C GLY A 138 -15.13 -0.96 6.49
N THR A 139 -15.37 -0.90 5.19
CA THR A 139 -14.48 -1.44 4.17
C THR A 139 -13.85 -0.29 3.40
N ILE A 140 -12.59 -0.44 3.02
CA ILE A 140 -11.97 0.45 2.03
C ILE A 140 -11.84 -0.34 0.75
N THR A 141 -12.49 0.16 -0.29
CA THR A 141 -12.13 -0.20 -1.65
C THR A 141 -10.97 0.71 -2.01
N PRO A 142 -9.74 0.18 -2.13
CA PRO A 142 -8.60 1.01 -2.43
C PRO A 142 -8.83 1.69 -3.78
N PRO A 143 -8.46 2.96 -3.92
CA PRO A 143 -8.58 3.64 -5.19
C PRO A 143 -7.65 2.93 -6.17
N TYR A 144 -8.10 2.79 -7.41
CA TYR A 144 -7.18 2.45 -8.49
C TYR A 144 -6.02 3.45 -8.45
N ALA A 145 -4.80 2.95 -8.58
CA ALA A 145 -3.63 3.80 -8.54
C ALA A 145 -3.75 4.91 -9.60
N SER A 146 -3.65 6.17 -9.16
CA SER A 146 -3.57 7.31 -10.08
C SER A 146 -2.13 7.39 -10.60
N PHE A 147 -1.92 7.09 -11.88
CA PHE A 147 -0.63 7.22 -12.55
C PHE A 147 -0.60 8.49 -13.39
N THR A 148 0.52 9.21 -13.33
CA THR A 148 0.76 10.41 -14.12
C THR A 148 1.08 10.02 -15.54
N THR A 149 0.27 10.50 -16.50
CA THR A 149 0.53 10.30 -17.92
C THR A 149 1.92 10.77 -18.31
N GLY A 150 2.69 9.91 -18.98
CA GLY A 150 4.06 10.21 -19.42
C GLY A 150 5.15 10.04 -18.34
N ALA A 151 4.78 9.74 -17.10
CA ALA A 151 5.76 9.40 -16.05
C ALA A 151 6.22 7.93 -16.16
N TYR A 152 7.41 7.68 -15.65
CA TYR A 152 7.96 6.34 -15.50
C TYR A 152 8.07 5.97 -14.03
N TYR A 153 7.97 4.66 -13.78
CA TYR A 153 7.90 4.09 -12.45
C TYR A 153 8.84 2.89 -12.36
N LYS A 154 9.41 2.67 -11.18
CA LYS A 154 9.95 1.36 -10.80
C LYS A 154 8.85 0.53 -10.13
N VAL A 155 8.88 -0.78 -10.37
CA VAL A 155 7.94 -1.76 -9.82
C VAL A 155 8.76 -2.78 -9.04
N ILE A 156 8.72 -2.72 -7.71
CA ILE A 156 9.58 -3.52 -6.82
C ILE A 156 8.74 -4.58 -6.12
N ASN A 157 9.15 -5.84 -6.18
CA ASN A 157 8.48 -6.93 -5.49
C ASN A 157 8.70 -6.83 -3.98
N LYS A 158 7.63 -7.00 -3.19
CA LYS A 158 7.69 -6.92 -1.72
C LYS A 158 8.52 -8.05 -1.09
N HIS A 159 8.46 -9.26 -1.64
CA HIS A 159 9.16 -10.41 -1.06
C HIS A 159 10.67 -10.34 -1.30
N SER A 160 11.09 -10.08 -2.54
CA SER A 160 12.50 -10.12 -2.93
C SER A 160 13.21 -8.77 -2.85
N GLY A 161 12.48 -7.66 -2.85
CA GLY A 161 13.05 -6.31 -3.02
C GLY A 161 13.58 -6.01 -4.42
N LYS A 162 13.32 -6.90 -5.40
CA LYS A 162 13.82 -6.80 -6.77
C LYS A 162 12.83 -6.12 -7.71
N ALA A 163 13.33 -5.46 -8.74
CA ALA A 163 12.54 -4.77 -9.74
C ALA A 163 12.00 -5.73 -10.80
N LEU A 164 10.79 -5.44 -11.30
CA LEU A 164 10.23 -6.02 -12.51
C LEU A 164 11.09 -5.60 -13.72
N GLU A 165 11.64 -6.55 -14.44
CA GLU A 165 12.58 -6.32 -15.54
C GLU A 165 12.19 -7.10 -16.80
N VAL A 166 12.52 -6.55 -17.97
CA VAL A 166 12.58 -7.33 -19.20
C VAL A 166 13.92 -8.05 -19.27
N TYR A 167 13.89 -9.38 -19.32
CA TYR A 167 15.07 -10.23 -19.32
C TYR A 167 16.12 -9.74 -20.31
N ASN A 168 17.34 -9.54 -19.80
CA ASN A 168 18.51 -9.11 -20.55
C ASN A 168 18.27 -7.85 -21.41
N GLN A 169 17.36 -6.98 -20.98
CA GLN A 169 17.00 -5.72 -21.65
C GLN A 169 16.54 -5.91 -23.11
N LEU A 170 16.07 -7.11 -23.46
CA LEU A 170 15.64 -7.41 -24.81
C LEU A 170 14.51 -6.49 -25.26
N THR A 171 14.42 -6.23 -26.55
CA THR A 171 13.38 -5.40 -27.16
C THR A 171 12.48 -6.19 -28.12
N THR A 172 12.64 -7.51 -28.18
CA THR A 172 11.84 -8.40 -29.04
C THR A 172 10.53 -8.81 -28.37
N ASN A 173 9.50 -9.08 -29.18
CA ASN A 173 8.27 -9.71 -28.71
C ASN A 173 8.56 -11.10 -28.13
N GLY A 174 7.88 -11.44 -27.04
CA GLY A 174 8.05 -12.72 -26.35
C GLY A 174 9.26 -12.78 -25.42
N ALA A 175 10.05 -11.69 -25.29
CA ALA A 175 11.05 -11.62 -24.24
C ALA A 175 10.37 -11.72 -22.87
N THR A 176 10.89 -12.59 -22.02
CA THR A 176 10.32 -12.89 -20.71
C THR A 176 10.50 -11.73 -19.75
N ILE A 177 9.55 -11.61 -18.82
CA ILE A 177 9.67 -10.71 -17.69
C ILE A 177 10.22 -11.50 -16.50
N ASP A 178 11.27 -10.97 -15.90
CA ASP A 178 11.91 -11.50 -14.71
C ASP A 178 12.00 -10.43 -13.63
N GLN A 179 12.71 -10.75 -12.55
CA GLN A 179 13.10 -9.78 -11.54
C GLN A 179 14.62 -9.67 -11.45
N TRP A 180 15.11 -8.48 -11.12
CA TRP A 180 16.52 -8.23 -10.88
C TRP A 180 16.72 -7.12 -9.86
N ASP A 181 17.92 -7.00 -9.29
CA ASP A 181 18.29 -5.85 -8.48
C ASP A 181 18.06 -4.54 -9.25
N TYR A 182 17.42 -3.56 -8.61
CA TYR A 182 17.15 -2.29 -9.27
C TYR A 182 18.46 -1.52 -9.49
N TRP A 183 18.84 -1.32 -10.75
CA TRP A 183 20.04 -0.58 -11.16
C TRP A 183 19.70 0.69 -11.96
N GLY A 184 18.42 0.99 -12.14
CA GLY A 184 17.95 2.20 -12.83
C GLY A 184 17.91 2.09 -14.35
N GLY A 185 18.10 0.90 -14.90
CA GLY A 185 18.03 0.65 -16.34
C GLY A 185 16.66 0.87 -16.94
N ASN A 186 16.58 1.32 -18.19
CA ASN A 186 15.30 1.52 -18.89
C ASN A 186 14.46 0.23 -18.98
N SER A 187 15.09 -0.96 -18.96
CA SER A 187 14.40 -2.26 -18.92
C SER A 187 13.60 -2.49 -17.63
N GLN A 188 13.90 -1.74 -16.56
CA GLN A 188 13.25 -1.83 -15.24
C GLN A 188 12.25 -0.69 -14.98
N GLN A 189 11.99 0.14 -15.99
CA GLN A 189 11.14 1.32 -15.89
C GLN A 189 9.88 1.15 -16.73
N TRP A 190 8.75 1.47 -16.14
CA TRP A 190 7.43 1.16 -16.70
C TRP A 190 6.55 2.41 -16.68
N SER A 191 5.78 2.65 -17.74
CA SER A 191 4.69 3.61 -17.75
C SER A 191 3.35 2.89 -17.66
N PHE A 192 2.38 3.52 -16.99
CA PHE A 192 1.03 2.99 -16.80
C PHE A 192 0.05 3.85 -17.58
N ASN A 193 -0.46 3.35 -18.69
CA ASN A 193 -1.34 4.09 -19.59
C ASN A 193 -2.77 3.56 -19.45
N THR A 194 -3.76 4.44 -19.30
CA THR A 194 -5.15 4.01 -19.15
C THR A 194 -5.63 3.26 -20.40
N ALA A 195 -6.22 2.09 -20.20
CA ALA A 195 -6.94 1.31 -21.19
C ALA A 195 -8.48 1.45 -21.02
N GLY A 196 -8.91 2.38 -20.18
CA GLY A 196 -10.32 2.60 -19.83
C GLY A 196 -10.85 1.58 -18.81
N SER A 197 -12.02 1.85 -18.24
CA SER A 197 -12.70 0.96 -17.26
C SER A 197 -11.82 0.51 -16.08
N ASN A 198 -10.92 1.39 -15.61
CA ASN A 198 -9.96 1.12 -14.53
C ASN A 198 -8.85 0.09 -14.84
N TYR A 199 -8.59 -0.17 -16.11
CA TYR A 199 -7.47 -0.99 -16.57
C TYR A 199 -6.35 -0.14 -17.15
N PHE A 200 -5.14 -0.68 -17.11
CA PHE A 200 -3.94 -0.03 -17.64
C PHE A 200 -3.17 -0.99 -18.54
N SER A 201 -2.55 -0.46 -19.59
CA SER A 201 -1.38 -1.11 -20.19
C SER A 201 -0.13 -0.70 -19.41
N VAL A 202 0.79 -1.64 -19.23
CA VAL A 202 2.05 -1.43 -18.49
C VAL A 202 3.17 -1.51 -19.51
N ILE A 203 3.70 -0.36 -19.94
CA ILE A 203 4.60 -0.25 -21.08
C ILE A 203 6.04 -0.08 -20.60
N ASN A 204 6.93 -0.93 -21.06
CA ASN A 204 8.35 -0.84 -20.75
C ASN A 204 8.99 0.38 -21.43
N ARG A 205 9.83 1.13 -20.71
CA ARG A 205 10.52 2.32 -21.24
C ARG A 205 11.52 1.98 -22.34
N ASN A 206 12.22 0.86 -22.23
CA ASN A 206 13.28 0.50 -23.18
C ASN A 206 12.71 0.04 -24.53
N SER A 207 11.73 -0.85 -24.50
CA SER A 207 11.21 -1.50 -25.71
C SER A 207 9.93 -0.86 -26.26
N VAL A 208 9.23 -0.04 -25.46
CA VAL A 208 7.89 0.50 -25.76
C VAL A 208 6.82 -0.60 -25.91
N LYS A 209 7.11 -1.81 -25.39
CA LYS A 209 6.19 -2.97 -25.42
C LYS A 209 5.43 -3.12 -24.11
N SER A 210 4.25 -3.75 -24.20
CA SER A 210 3.37 -3.99 -23.06
C SER A 210 3.71 -5.25 -22.30
N LEU A 211 3.53 -5.21 -20.99
CA LEU A 211 3.41 -6.38 -20.12
C LEU A 211 2.23 -7.25 -20.58
N ASP A 212 2.49 -8.51 -20.90
CA ASP A 212 1.59 -9.39 -21.63
C ASP A 212 1.59 -10.79 -21.01
N VAL A 213 0.41 -11.37 -20.79
CA VAL A 213 0.27 -12.80 -20.48
C VAL A 213 0.43 -13.62 -21.76
N ASN A 214 1.53 -14.38 -21.83
CA ASN A 214 1.94 -15.08 -23.05
C ASN A 214 0.81 -15.96 -23.62
N GLY A 215 0.58 -15.83 -24.93
CA GLY A 215 -0.44 -16.59 -25.65
C GLY A 215 -1.87 -16.34 -25.17
N GLN A 216 -2.13 -15.22 -24.48
CA GLN A 216 -3.43 -14.89 -23.89
C GLN A 216 -3.94 -15.95 -22.89
N SER A 217 -3.03 -16.72 -22.30
CA SER A 217 -3.37 -17.85 -21.44
C SER A 217 -4.20 -17.41 -20.23
N THR A 218 -5.14 -18.27 -19.83
CA THR A 218 -5.87 -18.15 -18.55
C THR A 218 -5.43 -19.20 -17.53
N ALA A 219 -4.36 -19.94 -17.82
CA ALA A 219 -3.81 -20.94 -16.91
C ALA A 219 -2.90 -20.29 -15.86
N ALA A 220 -2.96 -20.80 -14.63
CA ALA A 220 -2.02 -20.42 -13.58
C ALA A 220 -0.61 -20.93 -13.97
N GLY A 221 0.40 -20.10 -13.74
CA GLY A 221 1.78 -20.40 -14.13
C GLY A 221 2.14 -19.95 -15.54
N ALA A 222 1.21 -19.36 -16.30
CA ALA A 222 1.55 -18.81 -17.60
C ALA A 222 2.56 -17.68 -17.45
N ALA A 223 3.58 -17.67 -18.32
CA ALA A 223 4.65 -16.70 -18.31
C ALA A 223 4.14 -15.30 -18.65
N ILE A 224 4.75 -14.31 -18.02
CA ILE A 224 4.61 -12.91 -18.42
C ILE A 224 5.76 -12.56 -19.36
N VAL A 225 5.43 -11.92 -20.47
CA VAL A 225 6.36 -11.49 -21.52
C VAL A 225 6.12 -10.01 -21.83
N GLN A 226 6.98 -9.43 -22.65
CA GLN A 226 6.64 -8.20 -23.36
C GLN A 226 6.12 -8.51 -24.78
N TRP A 227 5.17 -7.72 -25.24
CA TRP A 227 4.67 -7.78 -26.61
C TRP A 227 4.22 -6.41 -27.11
N ASP A 228 4.20 -6.21 -28.42
CA ASP A 228 3.61 -5.01 -29.01
C ASP A 228 2.19 -4.80 -28.50
N TYR A 229 1.90 -3.58 -28.03
CA TYR A 229 0.58 -3.28 -27.52
C TYR A 229 -0.44 -3.24 -28.66
N TRP A 230 -1.43 -4.12 -28.59
CA TRP A 230 -2.54 -4.19 -29.55
C TRP A 230 -3.92 -4.07 -28.88
N GLY A 231 -3.94 -3.87 -27.56
CA GLY A 231 -5.17 -3.63 -26.80
C GLY A 231 -5.89 -4.90 -26.32
N GLY A 232 -5.26 -6.07 -26.43
CA GLY A 232 -5.82 -7.33 -25.93
C GLY A 232 -6.03 -7.33 -24.42
N ASN A 233 -7.03 -8.06 -23.93
CA ASN A 233 -7.29 -8.17 -22.49
C ASN A 233 -6.10 -8.77 -21.71
N ASN A 234 -5.29 -9.62 -22.35
CA ASN A 234 -4.07 -10.19 -21.78
C ASN A 234 -2.94 -9.16 -21.58
N GLN A 235 -3.07 -7.95 -22.16
CA GLN A 235 -2.16 -6.81 -22.00
C GLN A 235 -2.71 -5.73 -21.05
N GLN A 236 -3.87 -5.97 -20.46
CA GLN A 236 -4.56 -5.01 -19.62
C GLN A 236 -4.58 -5.50 -18.18
N TRP A 237 -4.19 -4.61 -17.28
CA TRP A 237 -3.98 -4.92 -15.87
C TRP A 237 -4.80 -3.98 -15.01
N GLN A 238 -5.57 -4.56 -14.09
CA GLN A 238 -6.18 -3.82 -13.00
C GLN A 238 -5.12 -3.63 -11.92
N ILE A 239 -4.77 -2.38 -11.64
CA ILE A 239 -3.78 -2.05 -10.60
C ILE A 239 -4.54 -1.68 -9.34
N VAL A 240 -4.54 -2.59 -8.37
CA VAL A 240 -5.31 -2.46 -7.14
C VAL A 240 -4.34 -2.17 -6.02
N ASP A 241 -4.45 -0.99 -5.43
CA ASP A 241 -3.79 -0.68 -4.17
C ASP A 241 -4.26 -1.68 -3.10
N ILE A 242 -3.35 -2.25 -2.32
CA ILE A 242 -3.68 -3.20 -1.25
C ILE A 242 -3.24 -2.66 0.11
N GLY A 243 -3.01 -1.35 0.18
CA GLY A 243 -2.47 -0.64 1.33
C GLY A 243 -0.94 -0.68 1.37
N PHE A 244 -0.39 0.15 2.25
CA PHE A 244 1.03 0.09 2.62
C PHE A 244 2.01 0.45 1.49
N GLY A 245 1.55 1.17 0.45
CA GLY A 245 2.36 1.48 -0.73
C GLY A 245 2.57 0.29 -1.66
N TYR A 246 1.84 -0.81 -1.44
CA TYR A 246 1.87 -2.00 -2.30
C TYR A 246 0.61 -2.11 -3.13
N TYR A 247 0.77 -2.73 -4.28
CA TYR A 247 -0.26 -2.96 -5.27
C TYR A 247 -0.26 -4.43 -5.64
N LYS A 248 -1.42 -4.93 -6.05
CA LYS A 248 -1.53 -6.14 -6.85
C LYS A 248 -1.92 -5.77 -8.28
N LEU A 249 -1.39 -6.50 -9.25
CA LEU A 249 -1.68 -6.32 -10.67
C LEU A 249 -2.46 -7.53 -11.15
N LEU A 250 -3.75 -7.37 -11.43
CA LEU A 250 -4.62 -8.45 -11.89
C LEU A 250 -4.82 -8.36 -13.40
N ASN A 251 -4.55 -9.44 -14.13
CA ASN A 251 -4.77 -9.45 -15.56
C ASN A 251 -6.26 -9.44 -15.90
N ARG A 252 -6.68 -8.62 -16.86
CA ARG A 252 -8.09 -8.49 -17.27
C ARG A 252 -8.65 -9.77 -17.88
N ASN A 253 -7.83 -10.56 -18.57
CA ASN A 253 -8.28 -11.75 -19.27
C ASN A 253 -8.52 -12.94 -18.32
N SER A 254 -7.62 -13.16 -17.37
CA SER A 254 -7.64 -14.32 -16.48
C SER A 254 -8.13 -14.02 -15.05
N GLY A 255 -8.02 -12.77 -14.59
CA GLY A 255 -8.22 -12.40 -13.19
C GLY A 255 -7.05 -12.76 -12.27
N PHE A 256 -5.97 -13.34 -12.81
CA PHE A 256 -4.80 -13.76 -12.03
C PHE A 256 -3.82 -12.60 -11.76
N SER A 257 -3.09 -12.72 -10.66
CA SER A 257 -2.13 -11.73 -10.19
C SER A 257 -0.76 -11.91 -10.82
N LEU A 258 -0.06 -10.81 -11.06
CA LEU A 258 1.38 -10.80 -11.32
C LEU A 258 2.13 -11.38 -10.12
N ASP A 259 2.97 -12.38 -10.36
CA ASP A 259 3.56 -13.24 -9.34
C ASP A 259 5.02 -13.57 -9.68
N VAL A 260 5.93 -13.41 -8.71
CA VAL A 260 7.30 -13.97 -8.82
C VAL A 260 7.25 -15.45 -8.50
N ASN A 261 7.51 -16.27 -9.53
CA ASN A 261 7.34 -17.71 -9.49
C ASN A 261 8.15 -18.34 -8.34
N GLY A 262 7.50 -19.21 -7.57
CA GLY A 262 8.12 -19.92 -6.46
C GLY A 262 8.67 -19.00 -5.36
N GLN A 263 8.21 -17.75 -5.28
CA GLN A 263 8.72 -16.74 -4.33
C GLN A 263 10.24 -16.53 -4.45
N SER A 264 10.79 -16.65 -5.66
CA SER A 264 12.22 -16.48 -5.87
C SER A 264 12.73 -15.16 -5.29
N THR A 265 13.91 -15.19 -4.69
CA THR A 265 14.69 -14.01 -4.28
C THR A 265 15.96 -13.85 -5.10
N ALA A 266 16.12 -14.62 -6.17
CA ALA A 266 17.26 -14.54 -7.07
C ALA A 266 17.01 -13.56 -8.23
N ASN A 267 18.10 -13.00 -8.75
CA ASN A 267 18.11 -12.31 -10.05
C ASN A 267 17.78 -13.32 -11.15
N GLY A 268 16.97 -12.92 -12.12
CA GLY A 268 16.43 -13.83 -13.15
C GLY A 268 15.25 -14.69 -12.67
N GLY A 269 14.67 -14.40 -11.49
CA GLY A 269 13.45 -15.04 -11.04
C GLY A 269 12.29 -14.73 -11.99
N ASN A 270 11.72 -15.76 -12.63
CA ASN A 270 10.65 -15.58 -13.60
C ASN A 270 9.38 -14.97 -12.99
N VAL A 271 8.72 -14.12 -13.77
CA VAL A 271 7.41 -13.56 -13.44
C VAL A 271 6.31 -14.28 -14.25
N ILE A 272 5.27 -14.68 -13.55
CA ILE A 272 4.12 -15.45 -14.07
C ILE A 272 2.81 -14.79 -13.65
N GLN A 273 1.69 -15.30 -14.15
CA GLN A 273 0.39 -15.09 -13.52
C GLN A 273 0.04 -16.24 -12.57
N TRP A 274 -0.56 -15.94 -11.42
CA TRP A 274 -1.03 -16.94 -10.47
C TRP A 274 -2.30 -16.51 -9.71
N ASN A 275 -2.98 -17.46 -9.08
CA ASN A 275 -4.09 -17.16 -8.18
C ASN A 275 -3.64 -16.20 -7.07
N TRP A 276 -4.39 -15.11 -6.86
CA TRP A 276 -4.12 -14.20 -5.76
C TRP A 276 -4.27 -14.93 -4.42
N ASN A 277 -3.20 -15.00 -3.64
CA ASN A 277 -3.16 -15.65 -2.33
C ASN A 277 -2.62 -14.72 -1.22
N SER A 278 -2.50 -13.43 -1.52
CA SER A 278 -1.94 -12.41 -0.62
C SER A 278 -0.47 -12.63 -0.24
N GLY A 279 0.24 -13.55 -0.90
CA GLY A 279 1.67 -13.76 -0.72
C GLY A 279 2.48 -12.51 -1.08
N ALA A 280 3.57 -12.25 -0.34
CA ALA A 280 4.41 -11.08 -0.58
C ALA A 280 5.03 -11.06 -1.99
N ASN A 281 5.21 -12.23 -2.62
CA ASN A 281 5.70 -12.36 -4.00
C ASN A 281 4.70 -11.87 -5.07
N GLN A 282 3.46 -11.55 -4.68
CA GLN A 282 2.41 -10.99 -5.53
C GLN A 282 2.13 -9.49 -5.23
N GLN A 283 2.86 -8.91 -4.28
CA GLN A 283 2.69 -7.53 -3.85
C GLN A 283 3.84 -6.69 -4.39
N TRP A 284 3.51 -5.56 -5.01
CA TRP A 284 4.45 -4.74 -5.76
C TRP A 284 4.40 -3.30 -5.28
N GLN A 285 5.52 -2.73 -4.88
CA GLN A 285 5.64 -1.30 -4.67
C GLN A 285 5.82 -0.62 -6.02
N ILE A 286 5.00 0.39 -6.31
CA ILE A 286 5.10 1.17 -7.55
C ILE A 286 5.45 2.60 -7.16
N THR A 287 6.61 3.10 -7.63
CA THR A 287 7.12 4.42 -7.25
C THR A 287 7.58 5.17 -8.48
N ALA A 288 7.19 6.44 -8.58
CA ALA A 288 7.62 7.32 -9.66
C ALA A 288 9.16 7.52 -9.62
N LEU A 289 9.74 7.73 -10.81
CA LEU A 289 11.17 8.00 -10.99
C LEU A 289 11.47 9.49 -11.04
#